data_AF-J9DM95-F1
#
_entry.id   AF-J9DM95-F1
#
_cell.length_a   1.000
_cell.length_b   1.000
_cell.length_c   1.000
_cell.angle_alpha   90.00
_cell.angle_beta   90.00
_cell.angle_gamma   90.00
#
_symmetry.space_group_name_H-M   'P 1'
#
loop_
_entity.id
_entity.type
_entity.pdbx_description
1 polymer ?
#
loop_
_entity_poly.entity_id
_entity_poly.type
_entity_poly.pdbx_seq_one_letter_code
_entity_poly.pdbx_strand_id
1 'polypeptide(L)'
;MLSTNRSTFSVHRNSKISSIYCGSVLQHRYSVCKKDGTWSNRFQCSSPRTACLSPPSMRDIQFTCPRRLYPGAVCVVQCRKKGYDAVLEKTQTLPSGENLLVLRTVHNISCTISSTFYSQVDALSCVRSCNR
;
A
#
# COMPACT_ATOMS: atom_id res chain seq x y z
N MET A 1 0.41 -0.56 3.78
CA MET A 1 -0.31 0.52 4.50
C MET A 1 -1.79 0.20 4.47
N LEU A 2 -2.37 -0.16 5.62
CA LEU A 2 -3.81 -0.33 5.77
C LEU A 2 -4.45 1.07 5.74
N SER A 3 -5.43 1.26 4.86
CA SER A 3 -6.24 2.50 4.83
C SER A 3 -7.13 2.53 6.07
N THR A 4 -6.72 3.26 7.10
CA THR A 4 -7.58 3.58 8.24
C THR A 4 -8.65 4.56 7.76
N ASN A 5 -9.87 4.07 7.50
CA ASN A 5 -11.00 4.95 7.19
C ASN A 5 -11.24 5.85 8.41
N ARG A 6 -11.13 7.16 8.24
CA ARG A 6 -11.43 8.14 9.31
C ARG A 6 -12.80 8.73 9.06
N SER A 7 -13.71 8.48 10.01
CA SER A 7 -15.05 9.07 10.02
C SER A 7 -15.09 10.20 11.04
N THR A 8 -15.59 11.35 10.63
CA THR A 8 -15.78 12.51 11.52
C THR A 8 -17.26 12.88 11.53
N PHE A 9 -17.80 13.15 12.72
CA PHE A 9 -19.20 13.54 12.89
C PHE A 9 -19.29 15.02 13.25
N SER A 10 -20.20 15.75 12.62
CA SER A 10 -20.49 17.15 12.92
C SER A 10 -22.00 17.39 12.93
N VAL A 11 -22.47 18.35 13.72
CA VAL A 11 -23.89 18.73 13.78
C VAL A 11 -24.04 20.09 13.10
N HIS A 12 -24.93 20.19 12.12
CA HIS A 12 -25.20 21.44 11.41
C HIS A 12 -26.71 21.62 11.27
N ARG A 13 -27.24 22.77 11.72
CA ARG A 13 -28.69 23.13 11.68
C ARG A 13 -29.61 21.96 12.12
N ASN A 14 -29.42 21.44 13.34
CA ASN A 14 -30.20 20.33 13.93
C ASN A 14 -30.16 18.99 13.16
N SER A 15 -29.19 18.79 12.26
CA SER A 15 -28.96 17.51 11.58
C SER A 15 -27.56 16.97 11.88
N LYS A 16 -27.46 15.67 12.22
CA LYS A 16 -26.16 14.98 12.34
C LYS A 16 -25.61 14.68 10.95
N ILE A 17 -24.39 15.13 10.68
CA ILE A 17 -23.65 14.92 9.45
C ILE A 17 -22.44 14.05 9.76
N SER A 18 -22.22 13.04 8.92
CA SER A 18 -21.01 12.21 8.97
C SER A 18 -20.21 12.44 7.70
N SER A 19 -18.96 12.86 7.83
CA SER A 19 -17.99 12.89 6.74
C SER A 19 -17.08 11.67 6.82
N ILE A 20 -16.86 11.01 5.69
CA ILE A 20 -15.90 9.91 5.58
C ILE A 20 -14.81 10.32 4.62
N TYR A 21 -13.57 10.20 5.10
CA TYR A 21 -12.39 10.29 4.25
C TYR A 21 -11.99 8.89 3.80
N CYS A 22 -12.21 8.60 2.52
CA CYS A 22 -11.71 7.40 1.88
C CYS A 22 -10.28 7.70 1.41
N GLY A 23 -9.28 7.02 1.99
CA GLY A 23 -7.86 7.32 1.80
C GLY A 23 -7.29 7.22 0.38
N SER A 24 -8.11 6.99 -0.65
CA SER A 24 -7.69 6.76 -2.04
C SER A 24 -8.20 7.75 -3.07
N VAL A 25 -9.16 8.61 -2.74
CA VAL A 25 -9.68 9.65 -3.65
C VAL A 25 -10.13 10.82 -2.79
N LEU A 26 -10.05 12.05 -3.29
CA LEU A 26 -10.79 13.22 -2.79
C LEU A 26 -12.33 13.03 -2.83
N GLN A 27 -12.85 11.84 -2.55
CA GLN A 27 -14.26 11.58 -2.29
C GLN A 27 -14.55 11.91 -0.84
N HIS A 28 -14.73 13.20 -0.58
CA HIS A 28 -15.36 13.66 0.63
C HIS A 28 -16.85 13.32 0.54
N ARG A 29 -17.25 12.17 1.09
CA ARG A 29 -18.66 11.79 1.15
C ARG A 29 -19.27 12.29 2.45
N TYR A 30 -20.38 13.00 2.33
CA TYR A 30 -21.20 13.41 3.46
C TYR A 30 -22.50 12.60 3.45
N SER A 31 -22.94 12.17 4.63
CA SER A 31 -24.29 11.66 4.83
C SER A 31 -24.96 12.43 5.94
N VAL A 32 -26.28 12.60 5.82
CA VAL A 32 -27.12 13.33 6.77
C VAL A 32 -28.07 12.33 7.41
N CYS A 33 -28.15 12.37 8.74
CA CYS A 33 -29.13 11.60 9.49
C CYS A 33 -30.51 12.23 9.29
N LYS A 34 -31.43 11.46 8.71
CA LYS A 34 -32.83 11.85 8.53
C LYS A 34 -33.60 11.68 9.85
N LYS A 35 -34.79 12.29 9.91
CA LYS A 35 -35.69 12.22 11.08
C LYS A 35 -36.20 10.81 11.39
N ASP A 36 -36.21 9.93 10.40
CA ASP A 36 -36.58 8.52 10.52
C ASP A 36 -35.45 7.64 11.10
N GLY A 37 -34.32 8.25 11.52
CA GLY A 37 -33.16 7.54 12.05
C GLY A 37 -32.27 6.90 10.99
N THR A 38 -32.58 7.07 9.70
CA THR A 38 -31.78 6.53 8.59
C THR A 38 -30.80 7.54 8.02
N TRP A 39 -29.69 7.05 7.46
CA TRP A 39 -28.72 7.90 6.79
C TRP A 39 -29.09 8.12 5.32
N SER A 40 -28.87 9.33 4.81
CA SER A 40 -29.18 9.70 3.44
C SER A 40 -28.40 8.91 2.38
N ASN A 41 -27.27 8.32 2.76
CA ASN A 41 -26.42 7.54 1.86
C ASN A 41 -25.77 6.38 2.62
N ARG A 42 -25.50 5.27 1.93
CA ARG A 42 -24.73 4.15 2.50
C ARG A 42 -23.26 4.52 2.60
N PHE A 43 -22.67 4.27 3.76
CA PHE A 43 -21.26 4.55 4.08
C PHE A 43 -20.30 3.52 3.48
N GLN A 44 -20.25 3.41 2.15
CA GLN A 44 -19.29 2.54 1.49
C GLN A 44 -18.39 3.38 0.58
N CYS A 45 -17.10 3.40 0.90
CA CYS A 45 -16.08 3.82 -0.04
C CYS A 45 -16.14 2.86 -1.22
N SER A 46 -16.15 3.39 -2.45
CA SER A 46 -16.01 2.54 -3.62
C SER A 46 -14.66 1.81 -3.52
N SER A 47 -14.66 0.48 -3.55
CA SER A 47 -13.41 -0.26 -3.71
C SER A 47 -12.75 0.22 -5.00
N PRO A 48 -11.45 0.56 -5.01
CA PRO A 48 -10.76 0.82 -6.25
C PRO A 48 -10.98 -0.40 -7.16
N ARG A 49 -11.58 -0.18 -8.33
CA ARG A 49 -11.77 -1.25 -9.34
C ARG A 49 -10.47 -1.56 -10.06
N THR A 50 -9.42 -0.78 -9.83
CA THR A 50 -8.14 -0.89 -10.49
C THR A 50 -7.25 -1.90 -9.77
N ALA A 51 -6.73 -2.85 -10.54
CA ALA A 51 -5.77 -3.84 -10.08
C ALA A 51 -4.36 -3.40 -10.51
N CYS A 52 -3.34 -3.78 -9.73
CA CYS A 52 -1.97 -3.67 -10.21
C CYS A 52 -1.76 -4.63 -11.39
N LEU A 53 -0.90 -4.24 -12.31
CA LEU A 53 -0.38 -5.17 -13.32
C LEU A 53 0.61 -6.13 -12.67
N SER A 54 0.85 -7.27 -13.32
CA SER A 54 1.92 -8.17 -12.89
C SER A 54 3.26 -7.43 -12.85
N PRO A 55 4.12 -7.68 -11.85
CA PRO A 55 5.45 -7.08 -11.79
C PRO A 55 6.25 -7.38 -13.07
N PRO A 56 7.15 -6.48 -13.49
CA PRO A 56 8.05 -6.75 -14.61
C PRO A 56 8.91 -7.99 -14.36
N SER A 57 9.23 -8.71 -15.43
CA SER A 57 10.15 -9.84 -15.36
C SER A 57 11.57 -9.34 -15.14
N MET A 58 12.21 -9.81 -14.07
CA MET A 58 13.60 -9.51 -13.74
C MET A 58 14.48 -10.77 -13.84
N ARG A 59 15.76 -10.56 -14.17
CA ARG A 59 16.71 -11.66 -14.41
C ARG A 59 16.98 -12.46 -13.14
N ASP A 60 17.29 -11.78 -12.04
CA ASP A 60 17.76 -12.43 -10.80
C ASP A 60 16.68 -12.60 -9.74
N ILE A 61 15.52 -11.98 -9.95
CA ILE A 61 14.39 -11.97 -9.01
C ILE A 61 13.21 -12.72 -9.62
N GLN A 62 12.50 -13.46 -8.79
CA GLN A 62 11.26 -14.14 -9.10
C GLN A 62 10.13 -13.58 -8.22
N PHE A 63 9.04 -13.19 -8.87
CA PHE A 63 7.80 -12.77 -8.21
C PHE A 63 6.78 -13.90 -8.29
N THR A 64 6.19 -14.23 -7.14
CA THR A 64 5.06 -15.17 -7.07
C THR A 64 3.84 -14.42 -6.53
N CYS A 65 2.87 -14.19 -7.42
CA CYS A 65 1.70 -13.37 -7.16
C CYS A 65 0.41 -14.20 -7.24
N PRO A 66 -0.67 -13.78 -6.54
CA PRO A 66 -2.01 -14.34 -6.77
C PRO A 66 -2.50 -14.00 -8.18
N ARG A 67 -3.49 -14.78 -8.68
CA ARG A 67 -4.08 -14.58 -10.03
C ARG A 67 -4.64 -13.18 -10.26
N ARG A 68 -5.08 -12.49 -9.20
CA ARG A 68 -5.64 -11.13 -9.27
C ARG A 68 -4.96 -10.23 -8.25
N LEU A 69 -4.50 -9.08 -8.71
CA LEU A 69 -3.71 -8.12 -7.94
C LEU A 69 -4.55 -6.92 -7.52
N TYR A 70 -5.57 -7.17 -6.70
CA TYR A 70 -6.35 -6.09 -6.10
C TYR A 70 -5.50 -5.29 -5.11
N PRO A 71 -5.86 -4.04 -4.79
CA PRO A 71 -5.22 -3.30 -3.71
C PRO A 71 -5.17 -4.13 -2.42
N GLY A 72 -3.98 -4.23 -1.83
CA GLY A 72 -3.69 -5.10 -0.68
C GLY A 72 -3.19 -6.50 -1.03
N ALA A 73 -3.30 -6.94 -2.29
CA ALA A 73 -2.71 -8.20 -2.73
C ALA A 73 -1.18 -8.18 -2.56
N VAL A 74 -0.62 -9.29 -2.11
CA VAL A 74 0.79 -9.43 -1.81
C VAL A 74 1.43 -10.43 -2.78
N CYS A 75 2.59 -10.08 -3.32
CA CYS A 75 3.45 -11.00 -4.05
C CYS A 75 4.67 -11.33 -3.21
N VAL A 76 5.07 -12.59 -3.24
CA VAL A 76 6.32 -13.07 -2.65
C VAL A 76 7.48 -12.76 -3.61
N VAL A 77 8.58 -12.28 -3.05
CA VAL A 77 9.81 -11.92 -3.76
C VAL A 77 10.91 -12.89 -3.33
N GLN A 78 11.57 -13.51 -4.30
CA GLN A 78 12.68 -14.42 -4.06
C GLN A 78 13.79 -14.20 -5.08
N CYS A 79 15.04 -14.27 -4.64
CA CYS A 79 16.17 -14.35 -5.56
C CYS A 79 16.24 -15.76 -6.18
N ARG A 80 16.48 -15.83 -7.49
CA ARG A 80 16.58 -17.12 -8.20
C ARG A 80 17.76 -17.95 -7.73
N LYS A 81 18.84 -17.28 -7.30
CA LYS A 81 20.05 -17.92 -6.77
C LYS A 81 19.89 -18.20 -5.28
N LYS A 82 20.13 -19.46 -4.87
CA LYS A 82 20.09 -19.85 -3.45
C LYS A 82 21.14 -19.11 -2.63
N GLY A 83 20.79 -18.74 -1.39
CA GLY A 83 21.66 -18.01 -0.47
C GLY A 83 21.80 -16.52 -0.81
N TYR A 84 20.83 -15.96 -1.54
CA TYR A 84 20.73 -14.54 -1.84
C TYR A 84 19.40 -13.99 -1.32
N ASP A 85 19.44 -12.77 -0.82
CA ASP A 85 18.27 -12.04 -0.33
C ASP A 85 17.96 -10.87 -1.27
N ALA A 86 16.68 -10.67 -1.55
CA ALA A 86 16.22 -9.50 -2.28
C ALA A 86 16.21 -8.30 -1.32
N VAL A 87 16.86 -7.21 -1.70
CA VAL A 87 17.03 -6.02 -0.85
C VAL A 87 16.64 -4.75 -1.61
N LEU A 88 16.20 -3.75 -0.85
CA LEU A 88 16.14 -2.36 -1.27
C LEU A 88 17.34 -1.63 -0.69
N GLU A 89 18.04 -0.92 -1.57
CA GLU A 89 19.14 -0.05 -1.17
C GLU A 89 18.57 1.31 -0.77
N LYS A 90 18.96 1.78 0.41
CA LYS A 90 18.60 3.11 0.89
C LYS A 90 19.81 3.80 1.47
N THR A 91 20.14 4.97 0.95
CA THR A 91 21.13 5.85 1.56
C THR A 91 20.52 6.55 2.75
N GLN A 92 21.16 6.44 3.91
CA GLN A 92 20.81 7.15 5.13
C GLN A 92 21.95 8.07 5.52
N THR A 93 21.69 9.37 5.58
CA THR A 93 22.64 10.33 6.12
C THR A 93 22.58 10.28 7.64
N LEU A 94 23.71 9.94 8.26
CA LEU A 94 23.87 9.93 9.70
C LEU A 94 23.92 11.37 10.23
N PRO A 95 23.62 11.60 11.52
CA PRO A 95 23.78 12.91 12.15
C PRO A 95 25.22 13.47 12.05
N SER A 96 26.21 12.60 11.86
CA SER A 96 27.62 12.94 11.62
C SER A 96 27.88 13.53 10.22
N GLY A 97 26.91 13.50 9.31
CA GLY A 97 27.04 13.93 7.92
C GLY A 97 27.51 12.84 6.96
N GLU A 98 27.84 11.64 7.45
CA GLU A 98 28.22 10.50 6.62
C GLU A 98 27.00 9.83 5.99
N ASN A 99 27.15 9.37 4.74
CA ASN A 99 26.10 8.62 4.05
C ASN A 99 26.35 7.11 4.18
N LEU A 100 25.45 6.43 4.89
CA LEU A 100 25.48 4.98 5.05
C LEU A 100 24.55 4.32 4.04
N LEU A 101 25.05 3.34 3.30
CA LEU A 101 24.22 2.47 2.46
C LEU A 101 23.57 1.40 3.34
N VAL A 102 22.25 1.45 3.48
CA VAL A 102 21.48 0.48 4.27
C VAL A 102 20.71 -0.43 3.32
N LEU A 103 20.96 -1.74 3.44
CA LEU A 103 20.24 -2.77 2.70
C LEU A 103 19.07 -3.27 3.53
N ARG A 104 17.84 -3.11 3.02
CA ARG A 104 16.63 -3.63 3.66
C ARG A 104 16.12 -4.84 2.90
N THR A 105 16.07 -5.99 3.55
CA THR A 105 15.49 -7.21 2.96
C THR A 105 14.00 -7.04 2.66
N VAL A 106 13.60 -7.49 1.47
CA VAL A 106 12.23 -7.45 0.97
C VAL A 106 11.81 -8.84 0.55
N HIS A 107 10.91 -9.42 1.32
CA HIS A 107 10.31 -10.72 1.02
C HIS A 107 8.98 -10.58 0.28
N ASN A 108 8.35 -9.40 0.37
CA ASN A 108 7.00 -9.17 -0.09
C ASN A 108 6.86 -7.78 -0.70
N ILE A 109 6.14 -7.70 -1.82
CA ILE A 109 5.63 -6.44 -2.38
C ILE A 109 4.11 -6.45 -2.33
N SER A 110 3.49 -5.28 -2.21
CA SER A 110 2.03 -5.17 -2.05
C SER A 110 1.43 -4.21 -3.05
N CYS A 111 0.35 -4.61 -3.71
CA CYS A 111 -0.41 -3.71 -4.57
C CYS A 111 -1.07 -2.61 -3.73
N THR A 112 -0.92 -1.35 -4.14
CA THR A 112 -1.53 -0.21 -3.47
C THR A 112 -2.85 0.19 -4.14
N ILE A 113 -3.60 1.04 -3.44
CA ILE A 113 -4.82 1.68 -3.96
C ILE A 113 -4.60 2.50 -5.23
N SER A 114 -3.37 2.97 -5.47
CA SER A 114 -2.97 3.72 -6.65
C SER A 114 -2.57 2.81 -7.82
N SER A 115 -2.80 1.50 -7.71
CA SER A 115 -2.45 0.49 -8.72
C SER A 115 -0.95 0.40 -9.00
N THR A 116 -0.14 0.77 -8.01
CA THR A 116 1.33 0.63 -8.01
C THR A 116 1.76 -0.30 -6.89
N PHE A 117 2.96 -0.88 -6.99
CA PHE A 117 3.50 -1.71 -5.92
C PHE A 117 4.20 -0.89 -4.83
N TYR A 118 3.92 -1.25 -3.59
CA TYR A 118 4.67 -0.84 -2.41
C TYR A 118 5.81 -1.82 -2.16
N SER A 119 6.95 -1.23 -1.78
CA SER A 119 8.31 -1.66 -2.17
C SER A 119 8.53 -1.43 -3.67
N GLN A 120 9.46 -0.53 -4.00
CA GLN A 120 9.75 -0.14 -5.38
C GLN A 120 10.39 -1.33 -6.11
N VAL A 121 9.64 -1.94 -7.02
CA VAL A 121 10.05 -3.18 -7.70
C VAL A 121 11.35 -3.00 -8.48
N ASP A 122 11.50 -1.85 -9.16
CA ASP A 122 12.64 -1.54 -10.03
C ASP A 122 13.94 -1.26 -9.26
N ALA A 123 13.85 -1.03 -7.95
CA ALA A 123 14.98 -0.76 -7.07
C ALA A 123 15.46 -2.00 -6.29
N LEU A 124 14.83 -3.17 -6.53
CA LEU A 124 15.23 -4.40 -5.86
C LEU A 124 16.50 -4.99 -6.49
N SER A 125 17.45 -5.35 -5.64
CA SER A 125 18.67 -6.07 -6.03
C SER A 125 18.79 -7.39 -5.24
N CYS A 126 19.46 -8.38 -5.83
CA CYS A 126 19.78 -9.63 -5.13
C CYS A 126 21.21 -9.58 -4.61
N VAL A 127 21.37 -9.64 -3.29
CA VAL A 127 22.68 -9.65 -2.63
C VAL A 127 22.90 -10.97 -1.91
N ARG A 128 24.16 -11.37 -1.77
CA ARG A 128 24.50 -12.63 -1.07
C ARG A 128 24.13 -12.50 0.40
N SER A 129 23.40 -13.48 0.93
CA SER A 129 23.01 -13.49 2.34
C SER A 129 24.23 -13.71 3.24
N CYS A 130 24.30 -12.94 4.33
CA CYS A 130 25.35 -13.06 5.35
C CYS A 130 24.96 -13.98 6.52
N ASN A 131 23.68 -14.35 6.65
CA ASN A 131 23.17 -15.19 7.75
C ASN A 131 23.42 -16.69 7.51
N ARG A 132 24.66 -17.04 7.19
CA ARG A 132 25.05 -18.42 6.89
C ARG A 132 25.55 -19.18 8.09
#